data_AF-A0AAU1NN40-F1
#
_entry.id   AF-A0AAU1NN40-F1
#
_cell.length_a   1.000
_cell.length_b   1.000
_cell.length_c   1.000
_cell.angle_alpha   90.00
_cell.angle_beta   90.00
_cell.angle_gamma   90.00
#
_symmetry.space_group_name_H-M   'P 1'
#
loop_
_entity.id
_entity.type
_entity.pdbx_description
1 polymer ?
#
loop_
_entity_poly.entity_id
_entity_poly.type
_entity_poly.pdbx_seq_one_letter_code
_entity_poly.pdbx_strand_id
1 'polypeptide(L)'
;MRTAYLEGRSIAALARDHDVSRGAIRTAVADLLPEHTAAEPGAPAPELPVVLDMPGKVADFLRATELEPAERATLDQGVTVRRGQGYTLRIKAVPAIHRRLLDLCRALAGTAAVPAQRKARREYENRVNLHAPLRTSEISHAPLHDG
;
A
#
# COMPACT_ATOMS: atom_id res chain seq x y z
N MET A 1 5.32 -22.58 21.99
CA MET A 1 4.75 -22.22 20.68
C MET A 1 4.61 -20.72 20.49
N ARG A 2 3.83 -20.00 21.31
CA ARG A 2 3.72 -18.52 21.32
C ARG A 2 5.08 -17.80 21.29
N THR A 3 5.95 -18.08 22.26
CA THR A 3 7.28 -17.46 22.39
C THR A 3 8.17 -17.73 21.19
N ALA A 4 8.26 -18.98 20.73
CA ALA A 4 9.10 -19.36 19.60
C ALA A 4 8.68 -18.67 18.28
N TYR A 5 7.38 -18.47 18.07
CA TYR A 5 6.90 -17.70 16.91
C TYR A 5 7.29 -16.22 17.00
N LEU A 6 7.18 -15.61 18.19
CA LEU A 6 7.62 -14.23 18.44
C LEU A 6 9.14 -14.05 18.32
N GLU A 7 9.91 -15.11 18.61
CA GLU A 7 11.36 -15.18 18.42
C GLU A 7 11.78 -15.41 16.95
N GLY A 8 10.81 -15.38 16.01
CA GLY A 8 11.07 -15.43 14.57
C GLY A 8 11.11 -16.83 13.97
N ARG A 9 10.71 -17.89 14.69
CA ARG A 9 10.59 -19.21 14.07
C ARG A 9 9.42 -19.29 13.10
N SER A 10 9.71 -19.82 11.91
CA SER A 10 8.71 -20.02 10.87
C SER A 10 7.68 -21.09 11.25
N ILE A 11 6.45 -20.94 10.73
CA ILE A 11 5.35 -21.93 10.84
C ILE A 11 5.80 -23.32 10.38
N ALA A 12 6.65 -23.40 9.35
CA ALA A 12 7.14 -24.66 8.81
C ALA A 12 8.19 -25.34 9.71
N ALA A 13 8.93 -24.58 10.52
CA ALA A 13 9.83 -25.15 11.52
C ALA A 13 9.04 -25.65 12.73
N LEU A 14 8.08 -24.86 13.21
CA LEU A 14 7.20 -25.25 14.31
C LEU A 14 6.39 -26.52 13.98
N ALA A 15 5.90 -26.64 12.74
CA ALA A 15 5.20 -27.84 12.27
C ALA A 15 6.06 -29.12 12.36
N ARG A 16 7.36 -29.01 12.07
CA ARG A 16 8.29 -30.15 12.10
C ARG A 16 8.65 -30.55 13.53
N ASP A 17 8.90 -29.59 14.39
CA ASP A 17 9.23 -29.83 15.80
C ASP A 17 8.08 -30.45 16.59
N HIS A 18 6.84 -30.11 16.22
CA HIS A 18 5.64 -30.57 16.89
C HIS A 18 4.94 -31.73 16.17
N ASP A 19 5.50 -32.22 15.06
CA ASP A 19 4.94 -33.27 14.19
C ASP A 19 3.46 -33.05 13.82
N VAL A 20 3.12 -31.81 13.45
CA VAL A 20 1.75 -31.41 13.10
C VAL A 20 1.71 -30.64 11.79
N SER A 21 0.51 -30.57 11.19
CA SER A 21 0.33 -29.81 9.96
C SER A 21 0.58 -28.31 10.17
N ARG A 22 1.07 -27.63 9.13
CA ARG A 22 1.22 -26.16 9.14
C ARG A 22 -0.11 -25.43 9.37
N GLY A 23 -1.23 -26.04 8.98
CA GLY A 23 -2.58 -25.50 9.23
C GLY A 23 -2.95 -25.53 10.72
N ALA A 24 -2.63 -26.63 11.42
CA ALA A 24 -2.80 -26.74 12.86
C ALA A 24 -1.94 -25.72 13.60
N ILE A 25 -0.69 -25.51 13.15
CA ILE A 25 0.19 -24.47 13.69
C ILE A 25 -0.42 -23.07 13.52
N ARG A 26 -0.97 -22.73 12.33
CA ARG A 26 -1.62 -21.42 12.11
C ARG A 26 -2.81 -21.19 13.04
N THR A 27 -3.62 -22.23 13.24
CA THR A 27 -4.80 -22.17 14.11
C THR A 27 -4.39 -21.94 15.56
N ALA A 28 -3.44 -22.73 16.07
CA ALA A 28 -2.93 -22.57 17.43
C ALA A 28 -2.19 -21.22 17.65
N VAL A 29 -1.49 -20.70 16.64
CA VAL A 29 -0.91 -19.34 16.72
C VAL A 29 -2.03 -18.29 16.75
N ALA A 30 -3.13 -18.49 16.02
CA ALA A 30 -4.28 -17.59 16.06
C ALA A 30 -4.97 -17.55 17.42
N ASP A 31 -5.14 -18.70 18.05
CA ASP A 31 -5.75 -18.81 19.38
C ASP A 31 -4.86 -18.21 20.48
N LEU A 32 -3.53 -18.31 20.34
CA LEU A 32 -2.55 -17.89 21.36
C LEU A 32 -2.04 -16.45 21.19
N LEU A 33 -2.25 -15.84 20.02
CA LEU A 33 -1.81 -14.49 19.67
C LEU A 33 -2.90 -13.73 18.89
N PRO A 34 -4.05 -13.45 19.52
CA PRO A 34 -5.17 -12.77 18.86
C PRO A 34 -4.77 -11.38 18.34
N GLU A 35 -3.80 -10.70 18.98
CA GLU A 35 -3.31 -9.39 18.53
C GLU A 35 -2.30 -9.45 17.37
N HIS A 36 -1.77 -10.63 17.01
CA HIS A 36 -0.78 -10.78 15.92
C HIS A 36 -1.27 -11.60 14.74
N THR A 37 -2.46 -12.21 14.84
CA THR A 37 -3.03 -13.10 13.82
C THR A 37 -4.28 -12.56 13.14
N ALA A 38 -4.66 -11.32 13.43
CA ALA A 38 -5.66 -10.61 12.64
C ALA A 38 -5.11 -10.22 11.26
N ALA A 39 -4.84 -11.21 10.41
CA ALA A 39 -5.32 -11.10 9.04
C ALA A 39 -6.78 -11.53 9.12
N GLU A 40 -7.67 -10.55 9.36
CA GLU A 40 -9.12 -10.75 9.36
C GLU A 40 -9.52 -11.66 8.18
N PRO A 41 -10.34 -12.70 8.38
CA PRO A 41 -11.00 -13.38 7.26
C PRO A 41 -11.98 -12.41 6.61
N GLY A 42 -11.47 -11.65 5.63
CA GLY A 42 -12.11 -10.46 5.05
C GLY A 42 -11.12 -9.31 4.76
N ALA A 43 -9.89 -9.37 5.27
CA ALA A 43 -8.83 -8.45 4.90
C ALA A 43 -8.53 -8.60 3.40
N PRO A 44 -8.60 -7.52 2.61
CA PRO A 44 -8.26 -7.58 1.19
C PRO A 44 -6.85 -8.15 1.04
N ALA A 45 -6.67 -9.01 0.04
CA ALA A 45 -5.37 -9.61 -0.27
C ALA A 45 -4.27 -8.52 -0.29
N PRO A 46 -3.05 -8.82 0.18
CA PRO A 46 -1.98 -7.82 0.25
C PRO A 46 -1.83 -7.12 -1.10
N GLU A 47 -2.09 -5.82 -1.14
CA GLU A 47 -2.00 -5.06 -2.40
C GLU A 47 -0.55 -5.16 -2.91
N LEU A 48 -0.37 -5.62 -4.15
CA LEU A 48 0.95 -5.79 -4.73
C LEU A 48 1.61 -4.41 -4.94
N PRO A 49 2.91 -4.26 -4.64
CA PRO A 49 3.62 -3.01 -4.92
C PRO A 49 3.59 -2.67 -6.41
N VAL A 50 3.23 -1.42 -6.72
CA VAL A 50 3.24 -0.86 -8.06
C VAL A 50 4.35 0.19 -8.18
N VAL A 51 4.84 0.41 -9.39
CA VAL A 51 5.86 1.43 -9.66
C VAL A 51 5.17 2.64 -10.27
N LEU A 52 5.22 3.79 -9.60
CA LEU A 52 4.66 5.05 -10.10
C LEU A 52 5.74 6.12 -10.22
N ASP A 53 5.65 6.92 -11.28
CA ASP A 53 6.46 8.12 -11.45
C ASP A 53 5.78 9.30 -10.75
N MET A 54 6.42 9.82 -9.71
CA MET A 54 5.99 11.01 -8.98
C MET A 54 6.63 12.27 -9.58
N PRO A 55 5.88 13.32 -9.92
CA PRO A 55 6.45 14.59 -10.35
C PRO A 55 7.35 15.21 -9.27
N GLY A 56 8.50 15.79 -9.67
CA GLY A 56 9.47 16.34 -8.71
C GLY A 56 8.89 17.38 -7.75
N LYS A 57 7.94 18.23 -8.20
CA LYS A 57 7.26 19.20 -7.32
C LYS A 57 6.43 18.54 -6.21
N VAL A 58 5.87 17.36 -6.47
CA VAL A 58 5.14 16.56 -5.46
C VAL A 58 6.15 15.93 -4.50
N ALA A 59 7.24 15.37 -5.02
CA ALA A 59 8.30 14.80 -4.20
C ALA A 59 8.96 15.84 -3.27
N ASP A 60 9.26 17.02 -3.79
CA ASP A 60 9.85 18.13 -3.03
C ASP A 60 8.91 18.57 -1.88
N PHE A 61 7.62 18.68 -2.15
CA PHE A 61 6.62 19.02 -1.14
C PHE A 61 6.53 17.95 -0.05
N LEU A 62 6.47 16.67 -0.43
CA LEU A 62 6.37 15.56 0.52
C LEU A 62 7.62 15.43 1.40
N ARG A 63 8.82 15.67 0.86
CA ARG A 63 10.06 15.69 1.65
C ARG A 63 10.10 16.80 2.70
N ALA A 64 9.37 17.89 2.49
CA ALA A 64 9.22 18.97 3.46
C ALA A 64 8.05 18.74 4.44
N THR A 65 7.26 17.68 4.25
CA THR A 65 6.11 17.32 5.09
C THR A 65 6.53 16.30 6.14
N GLU A 66 5.84 16.29 7.28
CA GLU A 66 6.00 15.21 8.26
C GLU A 66 5.36 13.92 7.72
N LEU A 67 6.16 12.86 7.66
CA LEU A 67 5.79 11.58 7.05
C LEU A 67 5.98 10.45 8.06
N GLU A 68 5.12 9.45 7.95
CA GLU A 68 5.30 8.18 8.65
C GLU A 68 6.54 7.44 8.12
N PRO A 69 7.16 6.54 8.91
CA PRO A 69 8.40 5.87 8.51
C PRO A 69 8.31 5.13 7.16
N ALA A 70 7.17 4.49 6.86
CA ALA A 70 6.96 3.76 5.60
C ALA A 70 6.85 4.69 4.38
N GLU A 71 6.20 5.85 4.55
CA GLU A 71 6.06 6.87 3.51
C GLU A 71 7.43 7.50 3.21
N ARG A 72 8.19 7.84 4.25
CA ARG A 72 9.55 8.39 4.13
C ARG A 72 10.48 7.39 3.45
N ALA A 73 10.50 6.14 3.90
CA ALA A 73 11.31 5.08 3.30
C ALA A 73 10.99 4.89 1.80
N THR A 74 9.72 5.03 1.41
CA THR A 74 9.31 4.97 -0.01
C THR A 74 9.95 6.09 -0.84
N LEU A 75 10.01 7.32 -0.32
CA LEU A 75 10.63 8.45 -1.02
C LEU A 75 12.16 8.34 -1.07
N ASP A 76 12.77 7.81 0.00
CA ASP A 76 14.23 7.64 0.11
C ASP A 76 14.74 6.54 -0.82
N GLN A 77 13.97 5.47 -0.98
CA GLN A 77 14.26 4.40 -1.95
C GLN A 77 13.92 4.79 -3.40
N GLY A 78 13.30 5.95 -3.61
CA GLY A 78 12.88 6.43 -4.91
C GLY A 78 14.06 6.77 -5.83
N VAL A 79 13.96 6.38 -7.11
CA VAL A 79 14.99 6.67 -8.12
C VAL A 79 14.66 7.97 -8.85
N THR A 80 15.56 8.95 -8.76
CA THR A 80 15.38 10.23 -9.47
C THR A 80 15.75 10.09 -10.95
N VAL A 81 14.81 10.42 -11.83
CA VAL A 81 15.01 10.47 -13.29
C VAL A 81 14.93 11.92 -13.77
N ARG A 82 16.01 12.43 -14.38
CA ARG A 82 16.05 13.80 -14.91
C ARG A 82 15.17 13.95 -16.16
N ARG A 83 14.39 15.03 -16.23
CA ARG A 83 13.44 15.32 -17.31
C ARG A 83 13.51 16.81 -17.65
N GLY A 84 14.34 17.19 -18.62
CA GLY A 84 14.51 18.60 -19.01
C GLY A 84 14.82 19.49 -17.80
N GLN A 85 14.02 20.53 -17.58
CA GLN A 85 14.14 21.45 -16.44
C GLN A 85 13.64 20.88 -15.09
N GLY A 86 13.13 19.65 -15.07
CA GLY A 86 12.58 19.01 -13.87
C GLY A 86 13.09 17.58 -13.68
N TYR A 87 12.41 16.86 -12.80
CA TYR A 87 12.66 15.44 -12.56
C TYR A 87 11.37 14.72 -12.20
N THR A 88 11.40 13.40 -12.35
CA THR A 88 10.39 12.49 -11.80
C THR A 88 11.08 11.56 -10.81
N LEU A 89 10.45 11.33 -9.67
CA LEU A 89 10.90 10.33 -8.70
C LEU A 89 10.12 9.04 -8.95
N ARG A 90 10.82 7.98 -9.38
CA ARG A 90 10.22 6.66 -9.56
C ARG A 90 10.21 5.93 -8.23
N ILE A 91 9.02 5.67 -7.69
CA ILE A 91 8.83 4.99 -6.42
C ILE A 91 8.08 3.67 -6.61
N LYS A 92 8.42 2.66 -5.81
CA LYS A 92 7.75 1.37 -5.76
C LYS A 92 7.08 1.21 -4.40
N ALA A 93 5.76 1.20 -4.35
CA ALA A 93 5.03 1.04 -3.10
C ALA A 93 3.67 0.38 -3.33
N VAL A 94 3.05 -0.09 -2.24
CA VAL A 94 1.67 -0.57 -2.30
C VAL A 94 0.72 0.61 -2.61
N PRO A 95 -0.38 0.40 -3.36
CA PRO A 95 -1.34 1.45 -3.71
C PRO A 95 -1.84 2.27 -2.51
N ALA A 96 -2.03 1.66 -1.34
CA ALA A 96 -2.37 2.38 -0.10
C ALA A 96 -1.38 3.51 0.25
N ILE A 97 -0.07 3.26 0.14
CA ILE A 97 0.97 4.29 0.38
C ILE A 97 0.89 5.38 -0.69
N HIS A 98 0.65 5.01 -1.96
CA HIS A 98 0.47 6.00 -3.02
C HIS A 98 -0.71 6.94 -2.78
N ARG A 99 -1.85 6.40 -2.32
CA ARG A 99 -3.05 7.18 -1.94
C ARG A 99 -2.75 8.09 -0.75
N ARG A 100 -2.06 7.57 0.26
CA ARG A 100 -1.69 8.35 1.44
C ARG A 100 -0.76 9.52 1.10
N LEU A 101 0.27 9.29 0.28
CA LEU A 101 1.14 10.36 -0.23
C LEU A 101 0.34 11.40 -1.04
N LEU A 102 -0.67 10.97 -1.81
CA LEU A 102 -1.55 11.87 -2.55
C LEU A 102 -2.44 12.72 -1.62
N ASP A 103 -2.97 12.13 -0.54
CA ASP A 103 -3.80 12.83 0.46
C ASP A 103 -3.00 13.93 1.17
N LEU A 104 -1.75 13.65 1.53
CA LEU A 104 -0.83 14.65 2.12
C LEU A 104 -0.59 15.83 1.17
N CYS A 105 -0.62 15.59 -0.14
CA CYS A 105 -0.50 16.63 -1.17
C CYS A 105 -1.76 17.49 -1.34
N ARG A 106 -2.79 17.38 -0.48
CA ARG A 106 -4.04 18.14 -0.62
C ARG A 106 -3.81 19.64 -0.75
N ALA A 107 -2.87 20.19 0.02
CA ALA A 107 -2.49 21.61 0.00
C ALA A 107 -2.07 22.09 -1.40
N LEU A 108 -1.51 21.21 -2.24
CA LEU A 108 -1.08 21.55 -3.60
C LEU A 108 -2.22 21.73 -4.61
N ALA A 109 -3.49 21.45 -4.25
CA ALA A 109 -4.63 21.81 -5.11
C ALA A 109 -5.34 23.10 -4.72
N GLY A 110 -4.97 23.71 -3.58
CA GLY A 110 -5.59 24.95 -3.14
C GLY A 110 -5.32 26.13 -4.09
N THR A 111 -6.13 27.17 -3.96
CA THR A 111 -5.98 28.43 -4.73
C THR A 111 -4.65 29.13 -4.45
N ALA A 112 -4.07 28.92 -3.26
CA ALA A 112 -2.76 29.44 -2.87
C ALA A 112 -1.56 28.71 -3.51
N ALA A 113 -1.75 27.49 -4.04
CA ALA A 113 -0.67 26.74 -4.69
C ALA A 113 -0.39 27.31 -6.09
N VAL A 114 0.87 27.35 -6.52
CA VAL A 114 1.21 27.86 -7.86
C VAL A 114 0.71 26.91 -8.97
N PRO A 115 0.44 27.39 -10.20
CA PRO A 115 -0.10 26.55 -11.28
C PRO A 115 0.69 25.26 -11.54
N ALA A 116 2.02 25.32 -11.46
CA ALA A 116 2.90 24.18 -11.64
C ALA A 116 2.70 23.09 -10.56
N GLN A 117 2.44 23.48 -9.31
CA GLN A 117 2.17 22.54 -8.21
C GLN A 117 0.82 21.85 -8.40
N ARG A 118 -0.22 22.61 -8.76
CA ARG A 118 -1.55 22.04 -9.05
C ARG A 118 -1.49 21.04 -10.19
N LYS A 119 -0.75 21.36 -11.27
CA LYS A 119 -0.54 20.43 -12.39
C LYS A 119 0.20 19.17 -11.95
N ALA A 120 1.29 19.32 -11.20
CA ALA A 120 2.08 18.19 -10.71
C ALA A 120 1.25 17.27 -9.79
N ARG A 121 0.43 17.82 -8.89
CA ARG A 121 -0.49 17.02 -8.07
C ARG A 121 -1.50 16.26 -8.94
N ARG A 122 -2.16 16.93 -9.89
CA ARG A 122 -3.13 16.29 -10.80
C ARG A 122 -2.51 15.15 -11.61
N GLU A 123 -1.29 15.34 -12.08
CA GLU A 123 -0.55 14.31 -12.81
C GLU A 123 -0.28 13.07 -11.93
N TYR A 124 0.11 13.28 -10.67
CA TYR A 124 0.29 12.19 -9.72
C TYR A 124 -1.04 11.50 -9.38
N GLU A 125 -2.09 12.28 -9.11
CA GLU A 125 -3.45 11.80 -8.87
C GLU A 125 -3.95 10.89 -10.00
N ASN A 126 -3.78 11.32 -11.26
CA ASN A 126 -4.14 10.51 -12.42
C ASN A 126 -3.38 9.17 -12.46
N ARG A 127 -2.08 9.17 -12.13
CA ARG A 127 -1.28 7.94 -12.08
C ARG A 127 -1.75 7.01 -10.97
N VAL A 128 -2.03 7.55 -9.78
CA VAL A 128 -2.56 6.76 -8.66
C VAL A 128 -3.91 6.14 -9.04
N ASN A 129 -4.80 6.91 -9.68
CA ASN A 129 -6.13 6.46 -10.09
C ASN A 129 -6.10 5.39 -11.19
N LEU A 130 -5.12 5.44 -12.12
CA LEU A 130 -4.92 4.38 -13.12
C LEU A 130 -4.53 3.03 -12.52
N HIS A 131 -3.95 3.04 -11.32
CA HIS A 131 -3.54 1.86 -10.58
C HIS A 131 -4.43 1.57 -9.36
N ALA A 132 -5.55 2.28 -9.22
CA ALA A 132 -6.60 1.85 -8.33
C ALA A 132 -7.17 0.53 -8.88
N PRO A 133 -7.47 -0.47 -8.03
CA PRO A 133 -8.18 -1.65 -8.50
C PRO A 133 -9.43 -1.18 -9.23
N LEU A 134 -9.63 -1.66 -10.47
CA LEU A 134 -10.89 -1.49 -11.17
C LEU A 134 -11.95 -1.93 -10.18
N ARG A 135 -12.76 -0.97 -9.73
CA ARG A 135 -13.89 -1.22 -8.86
C ARG A 135 -14.78 -2.13 -9.69
N THR A 136 -14.64 -3.43 -9.49
CA THR A 136 -15.37 -4.44 -10.24
C THR A 136 -16.76 -4.32 -9.66
N SER A 137 -17.57 -3.47 -10.27
CA SER A 137 -19.00 -3.41 -10.02
C SER A 137 -19.50 -4.80 -10.39
N GLU A 138 -19.58 -5.69 -9.40
CA GLU A 138 -20.28 -6.95 -9.54
C GLU A 138 -21.70 -6.61 -9.97
N ILE A 139 -21.94 -6.88 -11.25
CA ILE A 139 -23.25 -6.89 -11.88
C ILE A 139 -24.07 -7.90 -11.07
N SER A 140 -24.98 -7.40 -10.25
CA SER A 140 -25.99 -8.23 -9.60
C SER A 140 -26.89 -8.81 -10.67
N HIS A 141 -26.55 -9.99 -11.17
CA HIS A 141 -27.40 -10.82 -12.01
C HIS A 141 -28.43 -11.49 -11.08
N ALA A 142 -29.63 -10.91 -10.99
CA ALA A 142 -30.76 -11.56 -10.33
C ALA A 142 -31.28 -12.69 -11.24
N PRO A 143 -31.49 -13.92 -10.73
CA PRO A 143 -32.09 -14.98 -11.52
C PRO A 143 -33.59 -14.74 -11.67
N LEU A 144 -34.06 -14.97 -12.89
CA LEU A 144 -35.47 -15.06 -13.29
C LEU A 144 -36.19 -16.08 -12.40
N HIS A 145 -37.31 -15.66 -11.81
CA HIS A 145 -38.28 -16.58 -11.21
C HIS A 145 -39.26 -16.97 -12.32
N ASP A 146 -39.21 -18.24 -12.73
CA ASP A 146 -40.27 -18.89 -13.48
C ASP A 146 -41.55 -18.89 -12.64
N GLY A 147 -42.67 -18.57 -13.29
CA GLY A 147 -44.03 -18.69 -12.78
C GLY A 147 -44.97 -19.04 -13.91
#